data_AF-A0A2M3ZDS5-F1
#
_entry.id   AF-A0A2M3ZDS5-F1
#
_cell.length_a   1.000
_cell.length_b   1.000
_cell.length_c   1.000
_cell.angle_alpha   90.00
_cell.angle_beta   90.00
_cell.angle_gamma   90.00
#
_symmetry.space_group_name_H-M   'P 1'
#
loop_
_entity.id
_entity.type
_entity.pdbx_description
1 polymer ?
#
loop_
_entity_poly.entity_id
_entity_poly.type
_entity_poly.pdbx_seq_one_letter_code
_entity_poly.pdbx_strand_id
1 'polypeptide(L)'
;MQRWWFLEENGDAKGSSDKQESSAKKTKPTKPAGDRRHTFRVLVTYDLLKDETVAITGSCEALGNWDPEQCVQLHREPGKHMILGPYRYTIRKN
;
A
#
# COMPACT_ATOMS: atom_id res chain seq x y z
N MET A 1 -12.38 -5.63 16.37
CA MET A 1 -12.38 -4.48 15.45
C MET A 1 -11.00 -4.38 14.81
N GLN A 2 -10.87 -4.68 13.51
CA GLN A 2 -9.59 -4.63 12.80
C GLN A 2 -9.26 -3.17 12.45
N ARG A 3 -8.09 -2.67 12.88
CA ARG A 3 -7.61 -1.31 12.62
C ARG A 3 -6.78 -1.31 11.33
N TRP A 4 -7.25 -0.60 10.32
CA TRP A 4 -6.50 -0.36 9.10
C TRP A 4 -5.59 0.86 9.31
N TRP A 5 -4.35 0.79 8.83
CA TRP A 5 -3.42 1.91 8.87
C TRP A 5 -3.26 2.48 7.47
N PHE A 6 -3.58 3.75 7.31
CA PHE A 6 -3.23 4.53 6.14
C PHE A 6 -1.84 5.14 6.39
N LEU A 7 -0.88 4.89 5.50
CA LEU A 7 0.39 5.62 5.52
C LEU A 7 0.15 6.93 4.78
N GLU A 8 -0.21 8.00 5.51
CA GLU A 8 -0.10 9.35 4.95
C GLU A 8 1.38 9.58 4.63
N GLU A 9 1.70 9.73 3.34
CA GLU A 9 3.01 10.18 2.91
C GLU A 9 3.17 11.63 3.37
N ASN A 10 3.96 11.83 4.43
CA ASN A 10 4.21 13.11 5.10
C ASN A 10 4.38 14.29 4.14
N GLY A 11 3.52 15.29 4.30
CA GLY A 11 3.70 16.66 3.83
C GLY A 11 3.33 17.65 4.94
N ASP A 12 4.32 17.97 5.76
CA ASP A 12 4.42 19.15 6.64
C ASP A 12 3.66 19.17 7.97
N ALA A 13 4.46 19.07 9.04
CA ALA A 13 4.12 19.54 10.36
C ALA A 13 3.85 21.05 10.36
N LYS A 14 2.67 21.47 10.81
CA LYS A 14 2.48 22.62 11.72
C LYS A 14 1.05 22.65 12.24
N GLY A 15 0.93 22.94 13.53
CA GLY A 15 -0.27 22.73 14.32
C GLY A 15 -1.36 23.80 14.20
N SER A 16 -2.36 23.57 15.05
CA SER A 16 -3.32 24.53 15.62
C SER A 16 -4.50 25.01 14.76
N SER A 17 -5.68 24.80 15.34
CA SER A 17 -6.95 25.56 15.29
C SER A 17 -7.62 25.92 13.96
N ASP A 18 -8.92 25.58 13.95
CA ASP A 18 -10.08 26.39 13.56
C ASP A 18 -10.05 27.26 12.29
N LYS A 19 -10.99 26.90 11.40
CA LYS A 19 -11.87 27.78 10.62
C LYS A 19 -11.24 28.56 9.45
N GLN A 20 -12.08 28.69 8.41
CA GLN A 20 -12.13 29.76 7.40
C GLN A 20 -11.73 29.39 5.96
N GLU A 21 -12.77 29.12 5.17
CA GLU A 21 -13.18 29.80 3.93
C GLU A 21 -12.12 30.28 2.91
N SER A 22 -12.33 29.82 1.67
CA SER A 22 -12.00 30.46 0.38
C SER A 22 -10.52 30.69 0.02
N SER A 23 -10.03 29.87 -0.91
CA SER A 23 -9.39 30.37 -2.14
C SER A 23 -8.98 29.19 -3.00
N ALA A 24 -9.55 29.15 -4.21
CA ALA A 24 -9.16 28.26 -5.28
C ALA A 24 -7.66 28.45 -5.58
N LYS A 25 -6.81 27.58 -5.01
CA LYS A 25 -5.44 27.42 -5.48
C LYS A 25 -5.50 26.59 -6.75
N LYS A 26 -5.18 27.23 -7.88
CA LYS A 26 -4.86 26.55 -9.14
C LYS A 26 -3.95 25.37 -8.84
N THR A 27 -4.50 24.17 -8.98
CA THR A 27 -3.73 22.93 -8.94
C THR A 27 -2.68 23.02 -10.03
N LYS A 28 -1.40 23.02 -9.64
CA LYS A 28 -0.33 22.67 -10.57
C LYS A 28 -0.76 21.37 -11.27
N PRO A 29 -0.64 21.23 -12.60
CA PRO A 29 -0.86 19.94 -13.23
C PRO A 29 0.03 18.96 -12.50
N THR A 30 -0.59 17.97 -11.85
CA THR A 30 0.11 16.82 -11.31
C THR A 30 0.92 16.31 -12.48
N LYS A 31 2.26 16.32 -12.35
CA LYS A 31 3.11 15.63 -13.31
C LYS A 31 2.48 14.25 -13.48
N PRO A 32 2.26 13.77 -14.72
CA PRO A 32 1.81 12.39 -14.91
C PRO A 32 2.73 11.55 -14.04
N ALA A 33 2.15 10.70 -13.18
CA ALA A 33 2.89 9.84 -12.27
C ALA A 33 3.65 8.81 -13.11
N GLY A 34 4.66 9.28 -13.84
CA GLY A 34 5.50 8.48 -14.71
C GLY A 34 6.40 7.64 -13.84
N ASP A 35 6.37 6.33 -14.09
CA ASP A 35 7.25 5.28 -13.54
C ASP A 35 7.55 5.42 -12.04
N ARG A 36 6.57 5.86 -11.24
CA ARG A 36 6.74 5.90 -9.79
C ARG A 36 6.66 4.48 -9.26
N ARG A 37 7.81 3.92 -8.90
CA ARG A 37 7.86 2.61 -8.28
C ARG A 37 7.17 2.60 -6.92
N HIS A 38 6.10 1.82 -6.81
CA HIS A 38 5.36 1.55 -5.59
C HIS A 38 5.85 0.24 -4.96
N THR A 39 6.07 0.24 -3.64
CA THR A 39 6.38 -0.97 -2.87
C THR A 39 5.26 -1.24 -1.88
N PHE A 40 4.63 -2.40 -1.99
CA PHE A 40 3.60 -2.85 -1.06
C PHE A 40 4.21 -3.83 -0.07
N ARG A 41 3.88 -3.69 1.23
CA ARG A 41 4.36 -4.58 2.30
C ARG A 41 3.19 -5.00 3.18
N VAL A 42 3.03 -6.30 3.37
CA VAL A 42 1.97 -6.89 4.20
C VAL A 42 2.59 -7.76 5.27
N LEU A 43 2.02 -7.67 6.48
CA LEU A 43 2.38 -8.47 7.62
C LEU A 43 1.30 -9.53 7.85
N VAL A 44 1.67 -10.80 7.71
CA VAL A 44 0.76 -11.94 7.94
C VAL A 44 1.15 -12.61 9.25
N THR A 45 0.22 -12.66 10.20
CA THR A 45 0.48 -13.12 11.57
C THR A 45 0.20 -14.61 11.79
N TYR A 46 -0.22 -15.33 10.75
CA TYR A 46 -0.53 -16.75 10.79
C TYR A 46 0.26 -17.49 9.70
N ASP A 47 0.39 -18.80 9.88
CA ASP A 47 0.98 -19.68 8.87
C ASP A 47 -0.02 -19.86 7.73
N LEU A 48 0.42 -19.52 6.52
CA LEU A 48 -0.32 -19.84 5.30
C LEU A 48 -0.20 -21.33 5.01
N LEU A 49 -1.26 -21.92 4.47
CA LEU A 49 -1.20 -23.26 3.91
C LEU A 49 -0.20 -23.31 2.75
N LYS A 50 0.25 -24.52 2.40
CA LYS A 50 1.29 -24.75 1.38
C LYS A 50 0.97 -24.10 0.04
N ASP A 51 -0.31 -24.06 -0.32
CA ASP A 51 -0.81 -23.55 -1.60
C ASP A 51 -1.46 -22.16 -1.47
N GLU A 52 -1.43 -21.57 -0.26
CA GLU A 52 -1.92 -20.22 -0.03
C GLU A 52 -0.85 -19.18 -0.35
N THR A 53 -1.28 -18.07 -0.95
CA THR A 53 -0.41 -16.97 -1.33
C THR A 53 -1.05 -15.64 -0.97
N VAL A 54 -0.21 -14.64 -0.71
CA VAL A 54 -0.67 -13.27 -0.49
C VAL A 54 -0.70 -12.57 -1.82
N ALA A 55 -1.81 -11.93 -2.16
CA ALA A 55 -1.94 -11.10 -3.36
C ALA A 55 -2.60 -9.77 -3.05
N ILE A 56 -2.41 -8.79 -3.94
CA ILE A 56 -3.03 -7.47 -3.88
C ILE A 56 -3.79 -7.22 -5.18
N THR A 57 -5.01 -6.69 -5.05
CA THR A 57 -5.81 -6.15 -6.16
C THR A 57 -6.30 -4.75 -5.79
N GLY A 58 -6.64 -3.93 -6.76
CA GLY A 58 -7.06 -2.55 -6.56
C GLY A 58 -7.69 -1.92 -7.79
N SER A 59 -8.07 -0.65 -7.71
CA SER A 59 -8.87 0.04 -8.73
C SER A 59 -8.13 0.41 -10.03
N CYS A 60 -6.83 0.11 -10.13
CA CYS A 60 -6.05 0.42 -11.32
C CYS A 60 -5.64 -0.84 -12.07
N GLU A 61 -5.37 -0.68 -13.37
CA GLU A 61 -5.02 -1.77 -14.28
C GLU A 61 -3.80 -2.56 -13.81
N ALA A 62 -2.76 -1.88 -13.29
CA ALA A 62 -1.55 -2.53 -12.77
C ALA A 62 -1.81 -3.47 -11.57
N LEU A 63 -2.98 -3.34 -10.93
CA LEU A 63 -3.46 -4.14 -9.82
C LEU A 63 -4.72 -4.95 -10.16
N GLY A 64 -5.12 -5.03 -11.44
CA GLY A 64 -6.22 -5.89 -11.89
C GLY A 64 -7.64 -5.32 -11.74
N ASN A 65 -7.83 -4.02 -11.49
CA ASN A 65 -9.17 -3.39 -11.45
C ASN A 65 -10.21 -4.11 -10.54
N TRP A 66 -9.80 -4.57 -9.37
CA TRP A 66 -10.60 -5.39 -8.44
C TRP A 66 -10.97 -6.79 -8.93
N ASP A 67 -10.43 -7.25 -10.05
CA ASP A 67 -10.54 -8.63 -10.49
C ASP A 67 -9.59 -9.52 -9.67
N PRO A 68 -10.11 -10.51 -8.92
CA PRO A 68 -9.29 -11.45 -8.17
C PRO A 68 -8.44 -12.37 -9.06
N GLU A 69 -8.84 -12.64 -10.30
CA GLU A 69 -8.05 -13.45 -11.24
C GLU A 69 -6.85 -12.67 -11.80
N GLN A 70 -6.91 -11.34 -11.75
CA GLN A 70 -5.82 -10.44 -12.18
C GLN A 70 -5.04 -9.83 -11.01
N CYS A 71 -5.21 -10.39 -9.81
CA CYS A 71 -4.46 -9.91 -8.64
C CYS A 71 -2.96 -10.14 -8.81
N VAL A 72 -2.19 -9.34 -8.09
CA VAL A 72 -0.73 -9.41 -8.11
C VAL A 72 -0.24 -10.13 -6.86
N GLN A 73 0.43 -11.26 -7.06
CA GLN A 73 1.01 -12.03 -5.96
C GLN A 73 2.23 -11.34 -5.31
N LEU A 74 2.24 -11.24 -3.99
CA LEU A 74 3.37 -10.76 -3.21
C LEU A 74 4.37 -11.88 -2.96
N HIS A 75 5.64 -11.51 -2.85
CA HIS A 75 6.72 -12.44 -2.52
C HIS A 75 7.07 -12.34 -1.04
N ARG A 76 7.30 -13.50 -0.42
CA ARG A 76 7.81 -13.56 0.95
C ARG A 76 9.22 -12.97 1.02
N GLU A 77 9.46 -12.03 1.94
CA GLU A 77 10.81 -11.46 2.12
C GLU A 77 11.77 -12.54 2.66
N PRO A 78 12.87 -12.88 1.95
CA PRO A 78 13.85 -13.83 2.43
C PRO A 78 14.60 -13.26 3.66
N GLY A 79 14.85 -14.10 4.67
CA GLY A 79 15.70 -13.74 5.81
C GLY A 79 14.99 -13.28 7.10
N LYS A 80 13.66 -13.33 7.17
CA LYS A 80 12.90 -13.15 8.41
C LYS A 80 12.01 -14.37 8.70
N HIS A 81 12.64 -15.53 8.87
CA HIS A 81 12.06 -16.53 9.76
C HIS A 81 12.21 -16.01 11.19
N MET A 82 11.32 -15.11 11.59
CA MET A 82 11.16 -14.86 13.01
C MET A 82 10.54 -16.13 13.56
N ILE A 83 11.31 -16.86 14.37
CA ILE A 83 10.91 -18.11 15.03
C ILE A 83 9.60 -17.94 15.83
N LEU A 84 9.20 -16.68 16.10
CA LEU A 84 7.98 -16.29 16.82
C LEU A 84 7.32 -15.01 16.25
N GLY A 85 7.51 -14.66 14.98
CA GLY A 85 7.08 -13.36 14.46
C GLY A 85 6.41 -13.41 13.09
N PRO A 86 5.57 -12.41 12.78
CA PRO A 86 4.74 -12.41 11.58
C PRO A 86 5.56 -12.33 10.27
N TYR A 87 5.09 -13.04 9.24
CA TYR A 87 5.71 -13.10 7.93
C TYR A 87 5.51 -11.79 7.16
N ARG A 88 6.57 -11.33 6.49
CA ARG A 88 6.54 -10.13 5.64
C ARG A 88 6.48 -10.51 4.18
N TYR A 89 5.54 -9.92 3.47
CA TYR A 89 5.32 -10.09 2.04
C TYR A 89 5.48 -8.75 1.33
N THR A 90 6.16 -8.74 0.19
CA THR A 90 6.50 -7.51 -0.53
C THR A 90 6.42 -7.70 -2.04
N ILE A 91 5.99 -6.65 -2.74
CA ILE A 91 6.14 -6.53 -4.20
C ILE A 91 6.46 -5.10 -4.61
N ARG A 92 7.17 -4.95 -5.73
CA ARG A 92 7.43 -3.67 -6.39
C ARG A 92 6.68 -3.59 -7.71
N LYS A 93 5.93 -2.52 -7.92
CA LYS A 93 5.19 -2.23 -9.17
C LYS A 93 5.58 -0.86 -9.69
N ASN A 94 5.64 -0.71 -11.01
CA ASN A 94 5.82 0.58 -11.68
C ASN A 94 4.48 1.32 -11.80
#